data_AF-A0A932H8M9-F1
#
_entry.id   AF-A0A932H8M9-F1
#
_cell.length_a   1.000
_cell.length_b   1.000
_cell.length_c   1.000
_cell.angle_alpha   90.00
_cell.angle_beta   90.00
_cell.angle_gamma   90.00
#
_symmetry.space_group_name_H-M   'P 1'
#
loop_
_entity.id
_entity.type
_entity.pdbx_description
1 polymer ?
#
loop_
_entity_poly.entity_id
_entity_poly.type
_entity_poly.pdbx_seq_one_letter_code
_entity_poly.pdbx_strand_id
1 'polypeptide(L)' 'MSDSPIQPRLRYSDLREWMREAEHLGELRTVLGASWQEEIGLAADVVIPVDEGPAVVFDEVPGCPKG' A
#
# COMPACT_ATOMS: atom_id res chain seq x y z
N MET A 1 16.83 -35.41 -16.37
CA MET A 1 15.84 -34.77 -15.48
C MET A 1 15.83 -33.30 -15.89
N SER A 2 14.76 -32.85 -16.56
CA SER A 2 14.69 -31.47 -17.05
C SER A 2 14.18 -30.59 -15.92
N ASP A 3 15.09 -29.85 -15.29
CA ASP A 3 14.74 -28.86 -14.28
C ASP A 3 14.12 -27.67 -15.01
N SER A 4 12.78 -27.59 -15.02
CA SER A 4 12.10 -26.41 -15.54
C SER A 4 12.12 -25.35 -14.45
N PRO A 5 12.55 -24.11 -14.74
CA PRO A 5 12.57 -23.05 -13.74
C PRO A 5 11.15 -22.80 -13.25
N ILE A 6 10.95 -22.83 -11.93
CA ILE A 6 9.72 -22.38 -11.28
C ILE A 6 9.57 -20.91 -11.63
N GLN A 7 8.61 -20.58 -12.50
CA GLN A 7 8.27 -19.19 -12.78
C GLN A 7 7.36 -18.70 -11.65
N PRO A 8 7.80 -17.74 -10.81
CA PRO A 8 6.93 -17.16 -9.81
C PRO A 8 5.82 -16.40 -10.51
N ARG A 9 4.58 -16.88 -10.36
CA ARG A 9 3.39 -16.24 -10.92
C ARG A 9 2.75 -15.40 -9.82
N LEU A 10 3.08 -14.11 -9.80
CA LEU A 10 2.40 -13.15 -8.92
C LEU A 10 0.93 -13.06 -9.31
N ARG A 11 0.04 -12.87 -8.32
CA ARG A 11 -1.41 -12.68 -8.57
C ARG A 11 -1.73 -11.34 -9.22
N TYR A 12 -0.80 -10.41 -9.16
CA TYR A 12 -0.92 -9.04 -9.62
C TYR A 12 0.18 -8.74 -10.65
N SER A 13 -0.15 -7.87 -11.60
CA SER A 13 0.78 -7.40 -12.63
C SER A 13 1.22 -5.95 -12.44
N ASP A 14 0.50 -5.18 -11.62
CA ASP A 14 0.83 -3.80 -11.25
C ASP A 14 0.48 -3.48 -9.79
N LEU A 15 0.81 -2.24 -9.37
CA LEU A 15 0.57 -1.76 -8.01
C LEU A 15 -0.93 -1.64 -7.69
N ARG A 16 -1.77 -1.22 -8.64
CA ARG A 16 -3.23 -1.11 -8.42
C ARG A 16 -3.84 -2.49 -8.23
N GLU A 17 -3.36 -3.52 -8.93
CA GLU A 17 -3.78 -4.90 -8.70
C GLU A 17 -3.30 -5.43 -7.35
N TRP A 18 -2.05 -5.15 -6.98
CA TRP A 18 -1.52 -5.51 -5.66
C TRP A 18 -2.34 -4.87 -4.54
N MET A 19 -2.69 -3.59 -4.65
CA MET A 19 -3.52 -2.88 -3.67
C MET A 19 -4.89 -3.56 -3.48
N ARG A 20 -5.53 -4.03 -4.57
CA ARG A 20 -6.80 -4.76 -4.48
C ARG A 20 -6.65 -6.09 -3.72
N GLU A 21 -5.59 -6.84 -3.98
CA GLU A 21 -5.33 -8.09 -3.24
C GLU A 21 -5.00 -7.81 -1.76
N ALA A 22 -4.23 -6.75 -1.46
CA ALA A 22 -3.93 -6.35 -0.08
C ALA A 22 -5.19 -5.89 0.68
N GLU A 23 -6.08 -5.13 0.03
CA GLU A 23 -7.37 -4.74 0.59
C GLU A 23 -8.26 -5.96 0.87
N HIS A 24 -8.28 -6.94 -0.04
CA HIS A 24 -9.02 -8.19 0.16
C HIS A 24 -8.54 -8.97 1.39
N LEU A 25 -7.24 -8.90 1.71
CA LEU A 25 -6.66 -9.53 2.88
C LEU A 25 -6.83 -8.70 4.16
N GLY A 26 -7.35 -7.47 4.07
CA GLY A 26 -7.47 -6.56 5.20
C GLY A 26 -6.16 -5.86 5.58
N GLU A 27 -5.12 -6.00 4.75
CA GLU A 27 -3.75 -5.52 4.96
C GLU A 27 -3.52 -4.11 4.37
N LEU A 28 -4.57 -3.49 3.81
CA LEU A 28 -4.53 -2.13 3.29
C LEU A 28 -5.54 -1.23 4.01
N ARG A 29 -5.09 -0.04 4.42
CA ARG A 29 -5.92 1.03 4.98
C ARG A 29 -5.79 2.30 4.15
N THR A 30 -6.93 2.94 3.88
CA THR A 30 -6.97 4.23 3.18
C THR A 30 -7.25 5.36 4.16
N VAL A 31 -6.40 6.38 4.13
CA VAL A 31 -6.57 7.62 4.91
C VAL A 31 -6.88 8.74 3.94
N LEU A 32 -8.00 9.44 4.16
CA LEU A 32 -8.46 10.52 3.29
C LEU A 32 -8.11 11.89 3.86
N GLY A 33 -7.70 12.82 3.00
CA GLY A 33 -7.58 14.23 3.35
C GLY A 33 -6.33 14.60 4.16
N ALA A 34 -5.40 13.67 4.37
CA ALA A 34 -4.18 13.94 5.12
C ALA A 34 -3.28 14.95 4.38
N SER A 35 -2.85 15.98 5.09
CA SER A 35 -1.88 16.99 4.66
C SER A 35 -0.50 16.37 4.45
N TRP A 36 0.09 16.66 3.30
CA TRP A 36 1.46 16.24 2.98
C TRP A 36 2.52 16.97 3.81
N GLN A 37 2.20 18.14 4.38
CA GLN A 37 3.14 18.97 5.11
C GLN A 37 3.52 18.38 6.47
N GLU A 38 2.56 17.79 7.19
CA GLU A 38 2.77 17.35 8.57
C GLU A 38 2.12 15.99 8.87
N GLU A 39 0.88 15.76 8.42
CA GLU A 39 0.07 14.61 8.86
C GLU A 39 0.55 13.28 8.26
N ILE A 40 0.92 13.25 6.97
CA ILE A 40 1.45 12.04 6.33
C ILE A 40 2.77 11.61 6.96
N GLY A 41 3.66 12.57 7.26
CA GLY A 41 4.95 12.30 7.90
C GLY A 41 4.78 11.73 9.32
N LEU A 42 3.90 12.33 10.11
CA LEU A 42 3.59 11.85 11.46
C LEU A 42 2.94 10.45 11.43
N ALA A 43 2.02 10.20 10.49
CA ALA A 43 1.39 8.90 10.34
C ALA A 43 2.41 7.82 9.97
N ALA A 44 3.40 8.13 9.14
CA ALA A 44 4.50 7.23 8.83
C ALA A 44 5.31 6.88 10.09
N ASP A 45 5.62 7.85 10.95
CA ASP A 45 6.32 7.60 12.22
C ASP A 45 5.52 6.74 13.21
N VAL A 46 4.19 6.68 13.09
CA VAL A 46 3.32 5.84 13.95
C VAL A 46 3.10 4.44 13.35
N VAL A 47 3.03 4.33 12.02
CA VAL A 47 2.74 3.06 11.31
C VAL A 47 4.00 2.23 11.10
N ILE A 48 5.14 2.87 10.79
CA ILE A 48 6.42 2.20 10.51
C ILE A 48 6.99 1.42 11.70
N PRO A 49 6.85 1.85 12.97
CA PRO A 49 7.41 1.11 14.10
C PRO A 49 6.70 -0.22 14.41
N VAL A 50 5.51 -0.45 13.87
CA VAL A 50 4.75 -1.68 14.09
C VAL A 50 5.08 -2.62 12.93
N ASP A 51 5.96 -3.61 13.16
CA ASP A 51 6.33 -4.63 12.15
C ASP A 51 5.10 -5.40 11.59
N GLU A 52 3.94 -5.26 12.24
CA GLU A 52 2.65 -5.87 11.88
C GLU A 52 1.58 -4.84 11.44
N GLY A 53 1.99 -3.59 11.16
CA GLY A 53 1.08 -2.53 10.71
C GLY A 53 0.58 -2.75 9.27
N PRO A 54 -0.69 -2.41 8.96
CA PRO A 54 -1.19 -2.52 7.59
C PRO A 54 -0.48 -1.53 6.67
N ALA A 55 -0.44 -1.84 5.38
CA ALA A 55 -0.05 -0.86 4.38
C ALA A 55 -1.06 0.31 4.39
N VAL A 56 -0.56 1.53 4.25
CA VAL A 56 -1.39 2.75 4.27
C VAL A 56 -1.30 3.46 2.93
N VAL A 57 -2.46 3.80 2.38
CA VAL A 57 -2.61 4.66 1.20
C VAL A 57 -3.27 5.96 1.62
N PHE A 58 -2.62 7.07 1.31
CA PHE A 58 -3.19 8.40 1.49
C PHE A 58 -3.85 8.84 0.19
N ASP A 59 -5.13 9.19 0.24
CA ASP A 59 -5.89 9.73 -0.89
C ASP A 59 -6.55 11.06 -0.51
N GLU A 60 -7.03 11.79 -1.51
CA GLU A 60 -7.63 13.13 -1.36
C GLU A 60 -6.72 14.13 -0.63
N VAL A 61 -5.40 14.01 -0.83
CA VAL A 61 -4.40 14.89 -0.22
C VAL A 61 -4.65 16.35 -0.63
N PRO A 62 -4.76 17.30 0.32
CA PRO A 62 -5.02 18.70 0.00
C PRO A 62 -4.00 19.30 -0.96
N GLY A 63 -4.49 19.90 -2.05
CA GLY A 63 -3.65 20.49 -3.10
C GLY A 63 -3.10 19.49 -4.13
N CYS A 64 -3.41 18.20 -4.00
CA CYS A 64 -3.10 17.18 -5.00
C CYS A 64 -4.36 16.81 -5.81
N PRO A 65 -4.23 16.48 -7.11
CA PRO A 65 -5.29 15.80 -7.83
C PRO A 65 -5.65 14.48 -7.16
N LYS A 66 -6.91 14.08 -7.26
CA LYS A 66 -7.34 12.76 -6.80
C LYS A 66 -6.65 11.65 -7.59
N GLY A 67 -6.31 10.55 -6.91
CA GLY A 67 -5.62 9.38 -7.46
C GLY A 67 -6.48 8.43 -8.30
#